data_AF-A0A1V3S9E8-F1
#
_entry.id   AF-A0A1V3S9E8-F1
#
_cell.length_a   1.000
_cell.length_b   1.000
_cell.length_c   1.000
_cell.angle_alpha   90.00
_cell.angle_beta   90.00
_cell.angle_gamma   90.00
#
_symmetry.space_group_name_H-M   'P 1'
#
loop_
_entity.id
_entity.type
_entity.pdbx_description
1 polymer ?
#
loop_
_entity_poly.entity_id
_entity_poly.type
_entity_poly.pdbx_seq_one_letter_code
_entity_poly.pdbx_strand_id
1 'polypeptide(L)' 'MRQKTVYQYDEEGWYIGKTLADADPVVVDNWLLPARTTEVKPPLFTAGKIPKWVGYKWKLINT' A
#
# COMPACT_ATOMS: atom_id res chain seq x y z
N MET A 1 -20.48 -3.11 5.69
CA MET A 1 -19.25 -2.31 5.82
C MET A 1 -18.58 -2.26 4.45
N ARG A 2 -18.08 -1.10 4.01
CA ARG A 2 -17.37 -0.98 2.72
C ARG A 2 -15.88 -1.14 2.96
N GLN A 3 -15.23 -1.96 2.15
CA GLN A 3 -13.80 -2.23 2.22
C GLN A 3 -13.14 -1.98 0.86
N LYS A 4 -11.89 -1.52 0.89
CA LYS A 4 -11.05 -1.40 -0.30
C LYS A 4 -9.73 -2.11 -0.08
N THR A 5 -9.11 -2.55 -1.17
CA THR A 5 -7.75 -3.05 -1.14
C THR A 5 -6.77 -1.89 -1.07
N VAL A 6 -5.85 -1.94 -0.11
CA VAL A 6 -4.67 -1.07 0.01
C VAL A 6 -3.40 -1.93 0.04
N TYR A 7 -2.25 -1.28 -0.14
CA TYR A 7 -0.96 -1.94 -0.32
C TYR A 7 -0.04 -1.57 0.83
N GLN A 8 0.45 -2.57 1.54
CA GLN A 8 1.23 -2.42 2.76
C GLN A 8 2.73 -2.47 2.49
N TYR A 9 3.48 -1.68 3.24
CA TYR A 9 4.93 -1.69 3.25
C TYR A 9 5.48 -1.75 4.70
N ASP A 10 6.74 -2.15 4.85
CA ASP A 10 7.43 -2.23 6.14
C ASP A 10 8.00 -0.88 6.62
N GLU A 11 8.85 -0.91 7.65
CA GLU A 11 9.53 0.28 8.22
C GLU A 11 10.45 0.97 7.25
N GLU A 12 11.06 0.21 6.36
CA GLU A 12 11.98 0.70 5.36
C GLU A 12 11.26 1.09 4.07
N GLY A 13 9.98 0.70 3.93
CA GLY A 13 9.15 0.95 2.75
C GLY A 13 9.05 -0.24 1.80
N TRP A 14 9.60 -1.41 2.12
CA TRP A 14 9.50 -2.59 1.26
C TRP A 14 8.08 -3.13 1.20
N TYR A 15 7.62 -3.47 0.00
CA TYR A 15 6.29 -4.02 -0.21
C TYR A 15 6.11 -5.36 0.51
N ILE A 16 5.11 -5.43 1.39
CA ILE A 16 4.73 -6.64 2.13
C ILE A 16 3.61 -7.39 1.42
N GLY A 17 2.58 -6.67 0.96
CA GLY A 17 1.38 -7.31 0.43
C GLY A 17 0.17 -6.40 0.32
N LYS A 18 -0.99 -7.02 0.11
CA LYS A 18 -2.29 -6.35 0.08
C LYS A 18 -2.97 -6.51 1.44
N THR A 19 -3.68 -5.48 1.86
CA THR A 19 -4.57 -5.53 3.02
C THR A 19 -5.85 -4.75 2.72
N LEU A 20 -6.76 -4.67 3.68
CA LEU A 20 -8.04 -3.98 3.55
C LEU A 20 -8.04 -2.71 4.40
N ALA A 21 -8.60 -1.65 3.83
CA ALA A 21 -8.98 -0.45 4.57
C ALA A 21 -10.51 -0.35 4.60
N ASP A 22 -11.04 0.00 5.77
CA ASP A 22 -12.46 0.22 5.96
C ASP A 22 -12.83 1.67 5.61
N ALA A 23 -14.05 1.87 5.11
CA ALA A 23 -14.59 3.21 4.91
C ALA A 23 -14.79 3.91 6.26
N ASP A 24 -14.53 5.22 6.29
CA ASP A 24 -14.80 6.04 7.47
C ASP A 24 -16.32 6.09 7.73
N PRO A 25 -16.77 5.76 8.96
CA PRO A 25 -18.19 5.78 9.28
C PRO A 25 -18.79 7.19 9.43
N VAL A 26 -17.95 8.21 9.59
CA VAL A 26 -18.35 9.61 9.82
C VAL A 26 -18.15 10.46 8.56
N VAL A 27 -17.00 10.33 7.90
CA VAL A 27 -16.64 11.14 6.74
C VAL A 27 -16.91 10.37 5.45
N VAL A 28 -17.92 10.81 4.70
CA VAL A 28 -18.27 10.19 3.41
C VAL A 28 -17.07 10.24 2.46
N ASP A 29 -16.81 9.11 1.80
CA ASP A 29 -15.71 8.88 0.85
C ASP A 29 -14.28 9.01 1.42
N ASN A 30 -14.14 9.11 2.75
CA ASN A 30 -12.86 8.91 3.43
C ASN A 30 -12.63 7.41 3.73
N TRP A 31 -11.35 7.02 3.79
CA TRP A 31 -10.94 5.66 4.10
C TRP A 31 -9.94 5.65 5.24
N LEU A 32 -10.11 4.70 6.16
CA LEU A 32 -9.22 4.54 7.31
C LEU A 32 -8.05 3.65 6.91
N LEU A 33 -6.99 4.27 6.40
CA LEU A 33 -5.78 3.55 6.00
C LEU A 33 -5.02 3.04 7.22
N PRO A 34 -4.72 1.73 7.31
CA PRO A 34 -3.81 1.22 8.32
C PRO A 34 -2.43 1.86 8.21
N ALA A 35 -1.65 1.81 9.29
CA ALA A 35 -0.29 2.29 9.29
C ALA A 35 0.53 1.63 8.18
N ARG A 36 1.37 2.43 7.50
CA ARG A 36 2.27 1.97 6.43
C ARG A 36 1.53 1.32 5.26
N THR A 37 0.41 1.91 4.88
CA THR A 37 -0.33 1.52 3.68
C THR A 37 -0.48 2.68 2.71
N THR A 38 -0.65 2.35 1.44
CA THR A 38 -0.97 3.28 0.38
C THR A 38 -2.04 2.69 -0.52
N GLU A 39 -2.87 3.55 -1.11
CA GLU A 39 -3.85 3.13 -2.13
C GLU A 39 -3.20 2.89 -3.49
N VAL A 40 -1.99 3.41 -3.67
CA VAL A 40 -1.26 3.30 -4.93
C VAL A 40 -0.84 1.85 -5.11
N LYS A 41 -1.31 1.23 -6.18
CA LYS A 41 -0.94 -0.14 -6.54
C LYS A 41 0.56 -0.22 -6.86
N PRO A 42 1.30 -1.20 -6.32
CA PRO A 42 2.68 -1.43 -6.72
C PRO A 42 2.72 -1.82 -8.21
N PRO A 43 3.78 -1.43 -8.94
CA PRO A 43 3.99 -1.89 -10.30
C PRO A 43 4.10 -3.42 -10.34
N LEU A 44 3.93 -4.03 -11.50
CA LEU A 44 4.24 -5.45 -11.67
C LEU A 44 5.75 -5.67 -11.45
N PHE A 45 6.09 -6.72 -10.71
CA PHE A 45 7.47 -7.07 -10.40
C PHE A 45 7.68 -8.58 -10.53
N THR A 46 8.90 -8.96 -10.90
CA THR A 46 9.36 -10.35 -11.03
C THR A 46 10.36 -10.65 -9.92
N ALA A 47 10.75 -11.93 -9.77
CA ALA A 47 11.85 -12.30 -8.88
C ALA A 47 13.10 -11.42 -9.13
N GLY A 48 13.74 -10.96 -8.05
CA GLY A 48 14.92 -10.07 -8.08
C GLY A 48 14.63 -8.57 -8.13
N LYS A 49 13.35 -8.16 -8.19
CA LYS A 49 12.95 -6.75 -8.02
C LYS A 49 11.84 -6.64 -6.99
N ILE A 50 12.07 -5.85 -5.94
CA ILE A 50 11.06 -5.60 -4.91
C ILE A 50 10.62 -4.13 -4.97
N PRO A 51 9.31 -3.84 -5.02
CA PRO A 51 8.82 -2.48 -4.87
C PRO A 51 9.13 -1.90 -3.49
N LYS A 52 9.67 -0.68 -3.45
CA LYS A 52 9.91 0.11 -2.25
C LYS A 52 9.14 1.43 -2.32
N TRP A 53 8.32 1.70 -1.32
CA TRP A 53 7.60 2.96 -1.17
C TRP A 53 8.56 4.07 -0.73
N VAL A 54 8.60 5.17 -1.47
CA VAL A 54 9.47 6.33 -1.17
C VAL A 54 8.67 7.55 -0.68
N GLY A 55 7.53 7.30 -0.04
CA GLY A 55 6.64 8.33 0.52
C GLY A 55 5.54 8.79 -0.44
N TYR A 56 5.79 8.79 -1.76
CA TYR A 56 4.83 9.25 -2.77
C TYR A 56 4.65 8.31 -3.97
N LYS A 57 5.55 7.35 -4.15
CA LYS A 57 5.47 6.35 -5.23
C LYS A 57 6.23 5.08 -4.88
N TRP A 58 5.97 4.03 -5.65
CA TRP A 58 6.78 2.82 -5.66
C TRP A 58 8.01 3.00 -6.57
N LYS A 59 9.17 2.53 -6.11
CA LYS A 59 10.36 2.31 -6.93
C LYS A 59 10.70 0.82 -6.91
N LEU A 60 10.99 0.25 -8.09
CA LEU A 60 11.54 -1.11 -8.15
C LEU A 60 13.02 -1.06 -7.82
N ILE A 61 13.43 -1.77 -6.76
CA ILE A 61 14.82 -1.90 -6.36
C ILE A 61 15.27 -3.33 -6.67
N ASN A 62 16.47 -3.48 -7.23
CA ASN A 62 17.08 -4.78 -7.44
C ASN A 62 17.57 -5.31 -6.09
N THR A 63 17.26 -6.57 -5.79
CA THR A 63 17.75 -7.29 -4.61
C THR A 63 18.82 -8.28 -4.97
#